data_AF-A0A6J6JBT4-F1
#
_entry.id   AF-A0A6J6JBT4-F1
#
_cell.length_a   1.000
_cell.length_b   1.000
_cell.length_c   1.000
_cell.angle_alpha   90.00
_cell.angle_beta   90.00
_cell.angle_gamma   90.00
#
_symmetry.space_group_name_H-M   'P 1'
#
loop_
_entity.id
_entity.type
_entity.pdbx_description
1 polymer ?
#
loop_
_entity_poly.entity_id
_entity_poly.type
_entity_poly.pdbx_seq_one_letter_code
_entity_poly.pdbx_strand_id
1 'polypeptide(L)' 'MKNSVVALISSNDGKPVLVVAVSDEARAAGIKAGALVKVGSLVLGGGGGGKDDFAQGGGVDSARAIDALSAISASLAG' A
#
# COMPACT_ATOMS: atom_id res chain seq x y z
N MET A 1 -5.81 10.92 13.69
CA MET A 1 -6.04 9.50 13.35
C MET A 1 -5.27 8.70 14.38
N LYS A 2 -5.94 7.96 15.28
CA LYS A 2 -5.24 7.14 16.26
C LYS A 2 -5.11 5.73 15.68
N ASN A 3 -3.88 5.22 15.57
CA ASN A 3 -3.55 3.89 15.03
C ASN A 3 -4.28 3.54 13.72
N SER A 4 -3.96 4.26 12.65
CA SER A 4 -4.61 4.13 11.35
C SER A 4 -3.62 3.90 10.23
N VAL A 5 -4.05 3.11 9.25
CA VAL A 5 -3.37 2.91 7.96
C VAL A 5 -4.34 3.30 6.87
N VAL A 6 -3.87 4.06 5.88
CA VAL A 6 -4.64 4.45 4.70
C VAL A 6 -3.89 3.94 3.47
N ALA A 7 -4.55 3.13 2.66
CA ALA A 7 -4.06 2.69 1.35
C ALA A 7 -5.04 3.14 0.28
N LEU A 8 -4.54 3.81 -0.76
CA LEU A 8 -5.34 4.32 -1.88
C LEU A 8 -4.71 3.89 -3.19
N ILE A 9 -5.54 3.40 -4.11
CA ILE A 9 -5.13 3.09 -5.47
C ILE A 9 -5.94 3.95 -6.41
N SER A 10 -5.25 4.64 -7.31
CA SER A 10 -5.84 5.27 -8.48
C SER A 10 -5.34 4.58 -9.74
N SER A 11 -6.12 4.62 -10.81
CA SER A 11 -5.68 4.15 -12.12
C SER A 11 -5.75 5.31 -13.10
N ASN A 12 -4.66 5.51 -13.85
CA ASN A 12 -4.61 6.47 -14.94
C ASN A 12 -4.09 5.76 -16.20
N ASP A 13 -4.90 5.70 -17.25
CA ASP A 13 -4.60 4.98 -18.50
C ASP A 13 -4.12 3.54 -18.28
N GLY A 14 -4.78 2.83 -17.37
CA GLY A 14 -4.45 1.43 -17.03
C GLY A 14 -3.21 1.24 -16.15
N LYS A 15 -2.53 2.33 -15.76
CA LYS A 15 -1.38 2.29 -14.85
C LYS A 15 -1.85 2.59 -13.42
N PRO A 16 -1.93 1.58 -12.54
CA PRO A 16 -2.30 1.80 -11.15
C PRO A 16 -1.16 2.46 -10.36
N VAL A 17 -1.50 3.48 -9.58
CA VAL A 17 -0.64 4.12 -8.58
C VAL A 17 -1.20 3.79 -7.21
N LEU A 18 -0.36 3.25 -6.33
CA LEU A 18 -0.67 2.91 -4.95
C LEU A 18 0.07 3.87 -4.02
N VAL A 19 -0.64 4.47 -3.07
CA VAL A 19 -0.06 5.22 -1.96
C VAL A 19 -0.52 4.63 -0.63
N VAL A 20 0.39 4.57 0.34
CA VAL A 20 0.08 4.16 1.71
C VAL A 20 0.62 5.19 2.69
N ALA A 21 -0.22 5.59 3.63
CA ALA A 21 0.12 6.44 4.76
C ALA A 21 -0.19 5.73 6.08
N VAL A 22 0.69 5.88 7.07
CA VAL A 22 0.58 5.22 8.37
C VAL A 22 0.71 6.28 9.47
N SER A 23 -0.24 6.32 10.41
CA SER A 23 -0.18 7.22 11.57
C SER A 23 0.98 6.87 12.49
N ASP A 24 1.46 7.83 13.28
CA ASP A 24 2.58 7.63 14.22
C ASP A 24 2.38 6.47 15.19
N GLU A 25 1.16 6.26 15.70
CA GLU A 25 0.88 5.15 16.62
C GLU A 25 0.96 3.79 15.91
N ALA A 26 0.47 3.71 14.67
CA ALA A 26 0.59 2.49 13.86
C ALA A 26 2.06 2.20 13.50
N ARG A 27 2.87 3.24 13.25
CA ARG A 27 4.32 3.10 13.04
C ARG A 27 5.02 2.61 14.30
N ALA A 28 4.66 3.15 15.47
CA ALA A 28 5.18 2.71 16.75
C ALA A 28 4.81 1.23 17.04
N ALA A 29 3.68 0.75 16.51
CA ALA A 29 3.29 -0.66 16.54
C ALA A 29 4.02 -1.54 15.50
N GLY A 30 4.98 -0.99 14.75
CA GLY A 30 5.81 -1.71 13.78
C GLY A 30 5.25 -1.76 12.36
N ILE A 31 4.11 -1.13 12.09
CA ILE A 31 3.53 -1.06 10.75
C ILE A 31 4.32 -0.05 9.91
N LYS A 32 4.78 -0.47 8.73
CA LYS A 32 5.61 0.36 7.84
C LYS A 32 4.94 0.56 6.48
N ALA A 33 4.70 1.81 6.09
CA ALA A 33 4.10 2.14 4.80
C ALA A 33 4.87 1.51 3.62
N GLY A 34 6.21 1.59 3.64
CA GLY A 34 7.06 0.99 2.61
C GLY A 34 6.89 -0.52 2.44
N ALA A 35 6.65 -1.26 3.53
CA ALA A 35 6.39 -2.70 3.46
C ALA A 35 5.02 -2.99 2.84
N LEU A 36 3.98 -2.25 3.23
CA LEU A 36 2.62 -2.41 2.71
C LEU A 36 2.53 -2.07 1.22
N VAL A 37 3.18 -0.99 0.79
CA VAL A 37 3.26 -0.65 -0.64
C VAL A 37 3.90 -1.77 -1.44
N LYS A 38 4.98 -2.37 -0.94
CA LYS A 38 5.65 -3.45 -1.65
C LYS A 38 4.73 -4.66 -1.85
N VAL A 39 3.93 -5.00 -0.83
CA VAL A 39 2.90 -6.05 -0.94
C VAL A 39 1.89 -5.71 -2.05
N GLY A 40 1.27 -4.53 -2.00
CA GLY A 40 0.26 -4.15 -2.99
C GLY A 40 0.82 -3.99 -4.41
N SER A 41 1.99 -3.35 -4.58
CA SER A 41 2.62 -3.15 -5.88
C SER A 41 3.04 -4.44 -6.57
N LEU A 42 3.46 -5.47 -5.81
CA LEU A 42 3.73 -6.79 -6.38
C LEU A 42 2.47 -7.42 -6.98
N VAL A 43 1.32 -7.27 -6.31
CA VAL A 43 0.02 -7.73 -6.84
C VAL A 43 -0.36 -6.96 -8.11
N LEU A 44 -0.10 -5.66 -8.16
CA LEU A 44 -0.33 -4.82 -9.35
C LEU A 44 0.67 -5.09 -10.50
N GLY A 45 1.64 -6.00 -10.32
CA GLY A 45 2.65 -6.33 -11.33
C GLY A 45 3.78 -5.30 -11.45
N GLY A 46 4.07 -4.56 -10.38
CA GLY A 46 5.12 -3.57 -10.35
C GLY A 46 5.93 -3.56 -9.06
N GLY A 47 6.35 -2.37 -8.66
CA GLY A 47 7.19 -2.13 -7.50
C GLY A 47 6.86 -0.81 -6.82
N GLY A 48 7.50 -0.58 -5.69
CA GLY A 48 7.28 0.61 -4.89
C GLY A 48 8.26 0.72 -3.74
N GLY A 49 8.24 1.87 -3.09
CA GLY A 49 9.11 2.19 -1.97
C GLY A 49 8.74 3.52 -1.33
N GLY A 50 9.45 3.85 -0.27
CA GLY A 50 9.20 5.06 0.51
C GLY A 50 9.71 4.92 1.93
N LYS A 51 9.20 5.79 2.80
CA LYS A 51 9.52 5.81 4.21
C LYS A 51 8.52 4.95 4.99
N ASP A 52 8.78 4.80 6.29
CA ASP A 52 7.92 4.02 7.17
C ASP A 52 6.55 4.70 7.42
N ASP A 53 6.45 6.02 7.24
CA ASP A 53 5.24 6.83 7.39
C ASP A 53 4.43 7.01 6.12
N PHE A 54 5.12 7.16 5.00
CA PHE A 54 4.50 7.32 3.69
C PHE A 54 5.31 6.62 2.61
N ALA A 55 4.61 5.87 1.75
CA ALA A 55 5.23 5.21 0.62
C ALA A 55 4.32 5.21 -0.60
N GLN A 56 4.94 5.03 -1.77
CA GLN A 56 4.25 4.97 -3.04
C GLN A 56 4.81 3.86 -3.93
N GLY A 57 3.96 3.34 -4.78
CA GLY A 57 4.31 2.36 -5.77
C GLY A 57 3.24 2.29 -6.85
N GLY A 58 3.26 1.20 -7.60
CA GLY A 58 2.27 0.97 -8.63
C GLY A 58 2.54 -0.31 -9.38
N GLY A 59 1.96 -0.39 -10.57
CA GLY A 59 2.15 -1.52 -11.45
C GLY A 59 1.60 -1.26 -12.84
N VAL A 60 1.29 -2.34 -13.54
CA VAL A 60 0.78 -2.32 -14.92
C VAL A 60 -0.61 -2.93 -15.04
N ASP A 61 -1.10 -3.57 -13.98
CA ASP A 61 -2.39 -4.25 -13.98
C ASP A 61 -3.37 -3.57 -13.02
N SER A 62 -4.13 -2.60 -13.53
CA SER A 62 -5.15 -1.92 -12.74
C SER A 62 -6.35 -2.80 -12.39
N ALA A 63 -6.56 -3.93 -13.07
CA ALA A 63 -7.68 -4.82 -12.75
C ALA A 63 -7.49 -5.50 -11.38
N ARG A 64 -6.25 -5.57 -10.89
CA ARG A 64 -5.87 -6.15 -9.60
C ARG A 64 -5.89 -5.17 -8.43
N ALA A 65 -6.49 -3.98 -8.59
CA ALA A 65 -6.54 -2.97 -7.53
C ALA A 65 -7.22 -3.49 -6.24
N ILE A 66 -8.34 -4.22 -6.37
CA ILE A 66 -9.04 -4.79 -5.21
C ILE A 66 -8.18 -5.88 -4.55
N ASP A 67 -7.58 -6.79 -5.34
CA ASP A 67 -6.67 -7.81 -4.82
C ASP A 67 -5.49 -7.20 -4.06
N ALA A 68 -4.93 -6.09 -4.56
CA ALA A 68 -3.82 -5.41 -3.92
C ALA A 68 -4.22 -4.80 -2.56
N LEU A 69 -5.41 -4.19 -2.46
CA LEU A 69 -5.94 -3.69 -1.19
C LEU A 69 -6.26 -4.83 -0.22
N SER A 70 -6.82 -5.95 -0.71
CA SER A 70 -7.06 -7.14 0.10
C SER A 70 -5.76 -7.75 0.64
N ALA A 71 -4.71 -7.81 -0.18
CA ALA A 71 -3.39 -8.29 0.26
C ALA A 71 -2.77 -7.40 1.34
N ILE A 72 -2.88 -6.08 1.20
CA ILE A 72 -2.45 -5.12 2.22
C ILE A 72 -3.23 -5.35 3.52
N SER A 73 -4.56 -5.43 3.46
CA SER A 73 -5.41 -5.68 4.64
C SER A 73 -5.08 -7.00 5.31
N ALA A 74 -4.86 -8.07 4.55
CA ALA A 74 -4.51 -9.38 5.09
C ALA A 74 -3.14 -9.35 5.80
N SER A 75 -2.17 -8.60 5.28
CA SER A 75 -0.85 -8.44 5.92
C SER A 75 -0.88 -7.72 7.28
N LEU A 76 -1.98 -7.02 7.59
CA LEU A 76 -2.20 -6.32 8.86
C LEU A 76 -3.00 -7.14 9.88
N ALA A 77 -3.61 -8.26 9.47
CA ALA A 77 -4.51 -9.06 10.31
C ALA A 77 -3.82 -10.21 11.07
N GLY A 78 -2.48 -10.30 10.98
CA GLY A 78 -1.67 -11.24 11.77
C GLY A 78 -1.26 -10.65 13.11
#